data_AF-A0A1F9QFU9-F1
#
_entry.id   AF-A0A1F9QFU9-F1
#
_cell.length_a   1.000
_cell.length_b   1.000
_cell.length_c   1.000
_cell.angle_alpha   90.00
_cell.angle_beta   90.00
_cell.angle_gamma   90.00
#
_symmetry.space_group_name_H-M   'P 1'
#
loop_
_entity.id
_entity.type
_entity.pdbx_description
1 polymer ?
#
loop_
_entity_poly.entity_id
_entity_poly.type
_entity_poly.pdbx_seq_one_letter_code
_entity_poly.pdbx_strand_id
1 'polypeptide(L)'
;MYYKVMRKAFAAVLCLTVLSGCAWTRKSDSSDIVIDYPRGRSGNGTPPPFALPGVPLRSDLAPAAAPERKTEAPAPSRPAEYKPAEAAAAPVMPSEAKPAPAPAIMPPAAATAAAPAEDFEFHFSAARRYAAKKQYRSAAAEYAAAGGYLPAGDTRAVHLLERQGAMLLRAGDEPKAQERFRGAIETAKLTGNSGNDLANAHLGLAYCLEKAGKVADALQNYEKALALSSNKTIKARIAETIGGLKKSP
;
A
#
# COMPACT_ATOMS: atom_id res chain seq x y z
N MET A 1 25.32 47.83 -53.21
CA MET A 1 23.87 47.96 -52.89
C MET A 1 23.14 46.63 -53.16
N TYR A 2 23.09 45.67 -52.22
CA TYR A 2 22.49 44.34 -52.53
C TYR A 2 21.75 43.63 -51.37
N TYR A 3 21.41 44.32 -50.28
CA TYR A 3 20.74 43.72 -49.10
C TYR A 3 19.38 44.36 -48.72
N LYS A 4 18.82 45.25 -49.54
CA LYS A 4 17.59 46.01 -49.21
C LYS A 4 16.32 45.57 -49.97
N VAL A 5 16.40 44.52 -50.79
CA VAL A 5 15.28 44.05 -51.63
C VAL A 5 14.65 42.73 -51.10
N MET A 6 15.44 41.80 -50.55
CA MET A 6 14.95 40.50 -50.05
C MET A 6 14.38 40.53 -48.60
N ARG A 7 13.62 41.58 -48.22
CA ARG A 7 12.88 41.60 -46.94
C ARG A 7 11.40 41.97 -47.03
N LYS A 8 10.85 42.13 -48.24
CA LYS A 8 9.42 42.47 -48.44
C LYS A 8 8.58 41.38 -49.13
N ALA A 9 9.20 40.32 -49.67
CA ALA A 9 8.48 39.26 -50.38
C ALA A 9 7.86 38.17 -49.47
N PHE A 10 8.39 37.97 -48.26
CA PHE A 10 7.94 36.89 -47.35
C PHE A 10 6.77 37.25 -46.42
N ALA A 11 6.30 38.50 -46.43
CA ALA A 11 5.21 38.95 -45.55
C ALA A 11 3.80 38.76 -46.14
N ALA A 12 3.67 38.21 -47.36
CA ALA A 12 2.42 38.23 -48.14
C ALA A 12 1.77 36.86 -48.36
N VAL A 13 2.24 35.79 -47.70
CA VAL A 13 1.75 34.40 -47.92
C VAL A 13 1.13 33.77 -46.66
N LEU A 14 1.21 34.43 -45.49
CA LEU A 14 0.71 33.88 -44.21
C LEU A 14 -0.63 34.49 -43.74
N CYS A 15 -1.52 34.86 -44.67
CA CYS A 15 -2.79 35.54 -44.36
C CYS A 15 -4.05 34.92 -45.00
N LEU A 16 -4.00 33.69 -45.53
CA LEU A 16 -5.16 33.01 -46.10
C LEU A 16 -5.17 31.51 -45.78
N THR A 17 -6.37 30.99 -45.50
CA THR A 17 -6.66 29.69 -44.87
C THR A 17 -6.23 29.63 -43.38
N VAL A 18 -7.07 29.33 -42.39
CA VAL A 18 -8.38 28.65 -42.40
C VAL A 18 -9.40 29.41 -41.52
N LEU A 19 -10.50 29.86 -42.13
CA LEU A 19 -11.75 30.24 -41.46
C LEU A 19 -12.87 29.34 -42.01
N SER A 20 -13.32 28.36 -41.24
CA SER A 20 -14.58 27.63 -41.51
C SER A 20 -14.99 26.80 -40.27
N GLY A 21 -16.28 26.83 -39.91
CA GLY A 21 -16.87 25.90 -38.95
C GLY A 21 -17.31 26.50 -37.60
N CYS A 22 -18.40 27.28 -37.60
CA CYS A 22 -19.13 27.63 -36.39
C CYS A 22 -20.22 26.59 -36.05
N ALA A 23 -20.73 26.71 -34.81
CA ALA A 23 -21.96 26.12 -34.26
C ALA A 23 -21.92 24.65 -33.79
N TRP A 24 -22.13 24.46 -32.47
CA TRP A 24 -23.35 23.85 -31.97
C TRP A 24 -23.57 24.23 -30.49
N THR A 25 -24.58 25.07 -30.24
CA THR A 25 -25.17 25.28 -28.92
C THR A 25 -26.22 24.20 -28.68
N ARG A 26 -26.09 23.40 -27.61
CA ARG A 26 -27.16 22.49 -27.17
C ARG A 26 -27.67 22.89 -25.80
N LYS A 27 -28.80 23.59 -25.81
CA LYS A 27 -29.68 23.76 -24.65
C LYS A 27 -30.41 22.43 -24.43
N SER A 28 -30.36 21.91 -23.22
CA SER A 28 -31.19 20.79 -22.78
C SER A 28 -31.80 21.16 -21.44
N ASP A 29 -33.02 21.66 -21.52
CA ASP A 29 -33.94 21.82 -20.40
C ASP A 29 -34.87 20.61 -20.45
N SER A 30 -34.91 19.81 -19.38
CA SER A 30 -35.94 18.78 -19.18
C SER A 30 -35.91 18.26 -17.75
N SER A 31 -36.92 18.70 -16.98
CA SER A 31 -37.80 17.89 -16.12
C SER A 31 -37.22 16.81 -15.19
N ASP A 32 -37.76 16.82 -13.97
CA ASP A 32 -37.85 15.66 -13.06
C ASP A 32 -38.04 14.32 -13.77
N ILE A 33 -37.38 13.27 -13.27
CA ILE A 33 -37.98 11.94 -13.11
C ILE A 33 -37.15 11.11 -12.11
N VAL A 34 -37.81 10.81 -10.99
CA VAL A 34 -37.89 9.54 -10.25
C VAL A 34 -36.63 8.68 -10.11
N ILE A 35 -36.31 8.39 -8.84
CA ILE A 35 -35.44 7.28 -8.41
C ILE A 35 -36.02 5.95 -8.91
N ASP A 36 -35.33 5.29 -9.83
CA ASP A 36 -35.43 3.84 -10.01
C ASP A 36 -34.03 3.26 -10.31
N TYR A 37 -33.71 2.12 -9.69
CA TYR A 37 -32.39 1.48 -9.71
C TYR A 37 -32.45 0.14 -10.47
N PRO A 38 -32.24 0.13 -11.80
CA PRO A 38 -32.01 -1.11 -12.52
C PRO A 38 -30.55 -1.59 -12.38
N ARG A 39 -30.38 -2.90 -12.26
CA ARG A 39 -29.06 -3.55 -12.12
C ARG A 39 -28.17 -3.31 -13.35
N GLY A 40 -26.97 -2.79 -13.09
CA GLY A 40 -25.71 -3.12 -13.77
C GLY A 40 -25.64 -3.07 -15.29
N ARG A 41 -25.02 -2.03 -15.85
CA ARG A 41 -24.28 -2.14 -17.12
C ARG A 41 -23.03 -1.26 -17.19
N SER A 42 -22.01 -1.82 -17.85
CA SER A 42 -20.73 -1.24 -18.26
C SER A 42 -20.75 0.25 -18.63
N GLY A 43 -19.77 1.01 -18.12
CA GLY A 43 -19.45 2.36 -18.55
C GLY A 43 -17.97 2.67 -18.30
N ASN A 44 -17.27 3.04 -19.38
CA ASN A 44 -15.93 3.65 -19.52
C ASN A 44 -15.00 3.68 -18.30
N GLY A 45 -13.81 3.08 -18.45
CA GLY A 45 -12.78 2.89 -17.41
C GLY A 45 -12.06 4.13 -16.87
N THR A 46 -12.77 5.22 -16.63
CA THR A 46 -12.31 6.33 -15.79
C THR A 46 -12.53 5.94 -14.32
N PRO A 47 -11.47 5.71 -13.52
CA PRO A 47 -11.67 5.35 -12.12
C PRO A 47 -12.32 6.53 -11.36
N PRO A 48 -13.27 6.27 -10.44
CA PRO A 48 -13.91 7.32 -9.64
C PRO A 48 -12.88 8.14 -8.84
N PRO A 49 -13.21 9.41 -8.53
CA PRO A 49 -12.23 10.43 -8.12
C PRO A 49 -11.59 10.22 -6.74
N PHE A 50 -11.82 9.10 -6.06
CA PHE A 50 -11.20 8.70 -4.79
C PHE A 50 -10.14 7.58 -4.92
N ALA A 51 -9.88 7.07 -6.13
CA ALA A 51 -8.88 6.01 -6.35
C ALA A 51 -7.45 6.47 -6.01
N LEU A 52 -6.86 5.92 -4.95
CA LEU A 52 -5.41 5.97 -4.72
C LEU A 52 -4.70 5.05 -5.74
N PRO A 53 -3.45 5.33 -6.15
CA PRO A 53 -2.60 4.37 -6.84
C PRO A 53 -2.13 3.27 -5.84
N GLY A 54 -3.08 2.58 -5.20
CA GLY A 54 -2.98 2.06 -3.83
C GLY A 54 -3.13 0.53 -3.64
N VAL A 55 -4.11 -0.03 -2.91
CA VAL A 55 -5.57 0.25 -2.73
C VAL A 55 -6.41 0.06 -4.02
N PRO A 56 -7.36 -0.91 -4.14
CA PRO A 56 -8.34 -1.04 -5.22
C PRO A 56 -9.69 -0.44 -4.80
N LEU A 57 -10.67 -0.42 -5.70
CA LEU A 57 -11.98 0.18 -5.46
C LEU A 57 -13.03 -0.84 -5.05
N ARG A 58 -14.12 -0.37 -4.41
CA ARG A 58 -15.31 -1.19 -4.10
C ARG A 58 -15.93 -1.83 -5.35
N SER A 59 -15.71 -1.26 -6.54
CA SER A 59 -16.13 -1.78 -7.85
C SER A 59 -15.23 -2.88 -8.41
N ASP A 60 -14.00 -3.03 -7.91
CA ASP A 60 -13.01 -3.98 -8.44
C ASP A 60 -13.09 -5.36 -7.75
N LEU A 61 -13.84 -5.44 -6.66
CA LEU A 61 -14.09 -6.65 -5.90
C LEU A 61 -15.40 -7.28 -6.39
N ALA A 62 -15.30 -8.38 -7.12
CA ALA A 62 -16.48 -9.19 -7.43
C ALA A 62 -17.14 -9.63 -6.11
N PRO A 63 -18.49 -9.64 -6.03
CA PRO A 63 -19.18 -10.12 -4.83
C PRO A 63 -18.79 -11.57 -4.60
N ALA A 64 -18.13 -11.84 -3.47
CA ALA A 64 -17.86 -13.20 -3.05
C ALA A 64 -19.19 -13.92 -2.85
N ALA A 65 -19.45 -14.96 -3.66
CA ALA A 65 -20.59 -15.82 -3.46
C ALA A 65 -20.54 -16.39 -2.04
N ALA A 66 -21.62 -16.21 -1.28
CA ALA A 66 -21.71 -16.74 0.07
C ALA A 66 -21.60 -18.27 0.00
N PRO A 67 -20.70 -18.92 0.77
CA PRO A 67 -20.67 -20.37 0.83
C PRO A 67 -21.95 -20.88 1.50
N GLU A 68 -22.66 -21.77 0.82
CA GLU A 68 -23.86 -22.41 1.33
C GLU A 68 -23.58 -23.15 2.64
N ARG A 69 -24.42 -22.94 3.66
CA ARG A 69 -24.40 -23.76 4.88
C ARG A 69 -24.84 -25.18 4.52
N LYS A 70 -23.97 -26.16 4.74
CA LYS A 70 -24.38 -27.56 4.94
C LYS A 70 -24.30 -27.90 6.43
N THR A 71 -25.40 -28.45 6.93
CA THR A 71 -25.57 -29.12 8.23
C THR A 71 -24.50 -30.23 8.40
N GLU A 72 -23.80 -30.33 9.54
CA GLU A 72 -24.21 -30.96 10.83
C GLU A 72 -24.33 -32.50 10.69
N ALA A 73 -23.73 -33.41 11.48
CA ALA A 73 -22.72 -33.45 12.58
C ALA A 73 -22.21 -34.93 12.67
N PRO A 74 -21.63 -35.51 13.76
CA PRO A 74 -20.96 -34.98 14.96
C PRO A 74 -19.54 -35.57 15.19
N ALA A 75 -18.90 -35.21 16.32
CA ALA A 75 -17.55 -35.65 16.71
C ALA A 75 -17.54 -37.02 17.44
N PRO A 76 -16.37 -37.70 17.49
CA PRO A 76 -16.01 -38.64 18.55
C PRO A 76 -15.08 -38.01 19.59
N SER A 77 -15.18 -38.51 20.81
CA SER A 77 -14.56 -38.00 22.04
C SER A 77 -13.09 -38.42 22.25
N ARG A 78 -12.36 -37.57 22.97
CA ARG A 78 -11.14 -37.92 23.74
C ARG A 78 -11.53 -37.77 25.24
N PRO A 79 -10.98 -38.56 26.17
CA PRO A 79 -9.66 -38.22 26.70
C PRO A 79 -8.75 -39.43 26.93
N ALA A 80 -7.45 -39.22 26.76
CA ALA A 80 -6.41 -40.10 27.30
C ALA A 80 -5.48 -39.22 28.14
N GLU A 81 -5.84 -39.15 29.41
CA GLU A 81 -4.99 -39.10 30.61
C GLU A 81 -3.53 -38.65 30.46
N TYR A 82 -3.19 -37.54 31.13
CA TYR A 82 -1.81 -37.19 31.47
C TYR A 82 -1.79 -36.59 32.89
N LYS A 83 -0.99 -37.17 33.78
CA LYS A 83 -0.63 -36.61 35.08
C LYS A 83 0.90 -36.64 35.24
N PRO A 84 1.49 -35.70 35.99
CA PRO A 84 2.92 -35.41 35.91
C PRO A 84 3.76 -36.32 36.82
N ALA A 85 5.04 -36.46 36.47
CA ALA A 85 6.08 -36.91 37.38
C ALA A 85 6.98 -35.73 37.76
N GLU A 86 6.97 -35.39 39.04
CA GLU A 86 7.83 -34.40 39.69
C GLU A 86 8.94 -35.16 40.42
N ALA A 87 10.22 -34.85 40.13
CA ALA A 87 11.34 -35.41 40.89
C ALA A 87 12.62 -34.54 40.79
N ALA A 88 12.83 -33.76 41.86
CA ALA A 88 14.10 -33.43 42.51
C ALA A 88 15.31 -32.85 41.73
N ALA A 89 16.02 -31.93 42.39
CA ALA A 89 17.21 -31.26 41.89
C ALA A 89 18.53 -31.97 42.28
N ALA A 90 19.54 -31.84 41.40
CA ALA A 90 20.97 -31.44 41.58
C ALA A 90 21.75 -31.78 42.89
N PRO A 91 23.10 -31.58 42.97
CA PRO A 91 24.11 -31.29 41.92
C PRO A 91 25.36 -32.21 41.95
N VAL A 92 26.14 -32.27 40.86
CA VAL A 92 27.60 -32.54 40.91
C VAL A 92 28.33 -31.74 39.82
N MET A 93 29.44 -31.08 40.20
CA MET A 93 30.44 -30.40 39.36
C MET A 93 31.82 -30.72 39.97
N PRO A 94 32.96 -30.46 39.30
CA PRO A 94 33.25 -30.41 37.86
C PRO A 94 34.35 -31.43 37.46
N SER A 95 34.60 -31.63 36.16
CA SER A 95 35.82 -32.31 35.68
C SER A 95 36.66 -31.36 34.82
N GLU A 96 37.94 -31.29 35.14
CA GLU A 96 38.92 -30.35 34.61
C GLU A 96 39.48 -30.86 33.26
N ALA A 97 39.42 -30.04 32.21
CA ALA A 97 39.98 -30.36 30.90
C ALA A 97 40.86 -29.20 30.40
N LYS A 98 42.12 -29.54 30.07
CA LYS A 98 43.21 -28.60 29.77
C LYS A 98 43.06 -27.95 28.38
N PRO A 99 43.52 -26.70 28.14
CA PRO A 99 43.26 -25.98 26.89
C PRO A 99 44.05 -26.54 25.70
N ALA A 100 43.37 -26.71 24.56
CA ALA A 100 44.00 -26.88 23.25
C ALA A 100 44.14 -25.51 22.55
N PRO A 101 45.17 -25.30 21.69
CA PRO A 101 45.50 -23.98 21.17
C PRO A 101 44.46 -23.44 20.17
N ALA A 102 44.29 -22.13 20.17
CA ALA A 102 43.36 -21.43 19.29
C ALA A 102 43.73 -21.61 17.80
N PRO A 103 42.77 -21.93 16.92
CA PRO A 103 42.98 -21.82 15.48
C PRO A 103 43.18 -20.34 15.11
N ALA A 104 44.13 -20.08 14.21
CA ALA A 104 44.51 -18.73 13.83
C ALA A 104 43.32 -17.94 13.27
N ILE A 105 43.15 -16.71 13.76
CA ILE A 105 42.21 -15.74 13.21
C ILE A 105 42.76 -15.29 11.84
N MET A 106 42.35 -15.98 10.78
CA MET A 106 42.36 -15.37 9.45
C MET A 106 41.36 -14.20 9.48
N PRO A 107 41.74 -12.98 9.05
CA PRO A 107 40.75 -11.93 8.89
C PRO A 107 39.74 -12.37 7.83
N PRO A 108 38.41 -12.22 8.06
CA PRO A 108 37.44 -12.49 7.01
C PRO A 108 37.73 -11.53 5.85
N ALA A 109 38.05 -12.10 4.69
CA ALA A 109 38.28 -11.34 3.47
C ALA A 109 37.03 -10.50 3.15
N ALA A 110 37.23 -9.28 2.63
CA ALA A 110 36.19 -8.29 2.38
C ALA A 110 35.28 -8.64 1.20
N ALA A 111 34.52 -9.72 1.34
CA ALA A 111 33.30 -9.99 0.59
C ALA A 111 32.08 -9.45 1.37
N THR A 112 30.87 -9.81 0.92
CA THR A 112 29.61 -9.72 1.70
C THR A 112 29.09 -8.33 2.11
N ALA A 113 29.24 -7.30 1.27
CA ALA A 113 28.36 -6.12 1.29
C ALA A 113 27.43 -6.01 0.05
N ALA A 114 27.83 -6.58 -1.09
CA ALA A 114 27.07 -6.49 -2.34
C ALA A 114 25.83 -7.42 -2.37
N ALA A 115 25.97 -8.69 -1.97
CA ALA A 115 24.89 -9.68 -2.09
C ALA A 115 23.57 -9.27 -1.41
N PRO A 116 23.55 -8.73 -0.16
CA PRO A 116 22.30 -8.28 0.46
C PRO A 116 21.61 -7.13 -0.30
N ALA A 117 22.38 -6.29 -1.01
CA ALA A 117 21.82 -5.20 -1.81
C ALA A 117 21.24 -5.72 -3.15
N GLU A 118 21.87 -6.73 -3.75
CA GLU A 118 21.36 -7.40 -4.95
C GLU A 118 20.07 -8.19 -4.65
N ASP A 119 20.03 -8.93 -3.54
CA ASP A 119 18.83 -9.64 -3.08
C ASP A 119 17.68 -8.67 -2.74
N PHE A 120 17.98 -7.54 -2.08
CA PHE A 120 17.01 -6.48 -1.83
C PHE A 120 16.37 -5.98 -3.14
N GLU A 121 17.16 -5.63 -4.15
CA GLU A 121 16.64 -5.13 -5.43
C GLU A 121 15.92 -6.22 -6.24
N PHE A 122 16.34 -7.48 -6.14
CA PHE A 122 15.62 -8.60 -6.73
C PHE A 122 14.20 -8.68 -6.19
N HIS A 123 14.03 -8.74 -4.86
CA HIS A 123 12.72 -8.81 -4.22
C HIS A 123 11.90 -7.52 -4.39
N PHE A 124 12.52 -6.34 -4.25
CA PHE A 124 11.82 -5.07 -4.43
C PHE A 124 11.30 -4.88 -5.86
N SER A 125 12.11 -5.26 -6.86
CA SER A 125 11.66 -5.26 -8.26
C SER A 125 10.59 -6.32 -8.54
N ALA A 126 10.69 -7.51 -7.94
CA ALA A 126 9.66 -8.56 -8.02
C ALA A 126 8.32 -8.09 -7.45
N ALA A 127 8.32 -7.45 -6.29
CA ALA A 127 7.14 -6.89 -5.65
C ALA A 127 6.41 -5.91 -6.58
N ARG A 128 7.15 -5.00 -7.22
CA ARG A 128 6.60 -4.05 -8.20
C ARG A 128 6.04 -4.73 -9.45
N ARG A 129 6.71 -5.78 -9.97
CA ARG A 129 6.20 -6.59 -11.09
C ARG A 129 4.88 -7.30 -10.74
N TYR A 130 4.79 -7.92 -9.58
CA TYR A 130 3.55 -8.56 -9.12
C TYR A 130 2.42 -7.55 -8.86
N ALA A 131 2.74 -6.39 -8.27
CA ALA A 131 1.76 -5.32 -8.04
C ALA A 131 1.17 -4.81 -9.36
N ALA A 132 1.99 -4.61 -10.39
CA ALA A 132 1.55 -4.22 -11.72
C ALA A 132 0.65 -5.29 -12.39
N LYS A 133 0.94 -6.58 -12.16
CA LYS A 133 0.12 -7.72 -12.62
C LYS A 133 -1.13 -7.98 -11.76
N LYS A 134 -1.43 -7.11 -10.78
CA LYS A 134 -2.50 -7.29 -9.78
C LYS A 134 -2.36 -8.54 -8.89
N GLN A 135 -1.19 -9.15 -8.84
CA GLN A 135 -0.88 -10.33 -8.03
C GLN A 135 -0.53 -9.91 -6.59
N TYR A 136 -1.50 -9.30 -5.90
CA TYR A 136 -1.25 -8.52 -4.68
C TYR A 136 -0.70 -9.34 -3.50
N ARG A 137 -1.10 -10.61 -3.34
CA ARG A 137 -0.53 -11.50 -2.31
C ARG A 137 0.95 -11.78 -2.55
N SER A 138 1.34 -12.05 -3.80
CA SER A 138 2.73 -12.21 -4.21
C SER A 138 3.52 -10.91 -4.00
N ALA A 139 2.96 -9.77 -4.41
CA ALA A 139 3.59 -8.47 -4.19
C ALA A 139 3.85 -8.17 -2.70
N ALA A 140 2.89 -8.49 -1.83
CA ALA A 140 3.05 -8.35 -0.38
C ALA A 140 4.13 -9.29 0.21
N ALA A 141 4.27 -10.50 -0.33
CA ALA A 141 5.32 -11.44 0.08
C ALA A 141 6.71 -10.93 -0.34
N GLU A 142 6.87 -10.45 -1.58
CA GLU A 142 8.15 -9.88 -2.05
C GLU A 142 8.53 -8.59 -1.30
N TYR A 143 7.58 -7.71 -0.96
CA TYR A 143 7.89 -6.54 -0.11
C TYR A 143 8.35 -6.93 1.30
N ALA A 144 7.82 -8.02 1.87
CA ALA A 144 8.32 -8.58 3.13
C ALA A 144 9.73 -9.19 2.98
N ALA A 145 9.97 -9.93 1.90
CA ALA A 145 11.28 -10.52 1.60
C ALA A 145 12.35 -9.41 1.47
N ALA A 146 12.09 -8.37 0.67
CA ALA A 146 12.97 -7.20 0.55
C ALA A 146 13.29 -6.54 1.92
N GLY A 147 12.32 -6.52 2.84
CA GLY A 147 12.51 -5.99 4.19
C GLY A 147 13.51 -6.78 5.04
N GLY A 148 13.67 -8.08 4.77
CA GLY A 148 14.64 -8.94 5.46
C GLY A 148 16.11 -8.63 5.13
N TYR A 149 16.37 -7.90 4.04
CA TYR A 149 17.71 -7.49 3.60
C TYR A 149 18.07 -6.05 4.02
N LEU A 150 17.16 -5.33 4.67
CA LEU A 150 17.43 -3.99 5.18
C LEU A 150 18.20 -4.05 6.52
N PRO A 151 19.22 -3.19 6.72
CA PRO A 151 19.84 -3.06 8.02
C PRO A 151 18.87 -2.45 9.05
N ALA A 152 19.10 -2.76 10.33
CA ALA A 152 18.30 -2.19 11.41
C ALA A 152 18.37 -0.65 11.40
N GLY A 153 17.20 0.00 11.44
CA GLY A 153 17.08 1.46 11.38
C GLY A 153 17.02 2.06 9.97
N ASP A 154 17.03 1.26 8.89
CA ASP A 154 16.88 1.77 7.52
C ASP A 154 15.51 2.44 7.30
N THR A 155 15.51 3.69 6.84
CA THR A 155 14.29 4.47 6.60
C THR A 155 13.42 3.87 5.49
N ARG A 156 14.00 3.09 4.56
CA ARG A 156 13.27 2.34 3.50
C ARG A 156 12.30 1.31 4.07
N ALA A 157 12.51 0.83 5.30
CA ALA A 157 11.61 -0.13 5.94
C ALA A 157 10.18 0.44 6.10
N VAL A 158 10.03 1.74 6.33
CA VAL A 158 8.73 2.43 6.38
C VAL A 158 8.01 2.33 5.03
N HIS A 159 8.73 2.57 3.93
CA HIS A 159 8.19 2.43 2.57
C HIS A 159 7.74 0.99 2.28
N LEU A 160 8.58 0.00 2.61
CA LEU A 160 8.22 -1.41 2.37
C LEU A 160 7.00 -1.84 3.18
N LEU A 161 6.89 -1.45 4.45
CA LEU A 161 5.75 -1.78 5.30
C LEU A 161 4.46 -1.09 4.82
N GLU A 162 4.53 0.17 4.37
CA GLU A 162 3.40 0.85 3.72
C GLU A 162 2.96 0.11 2.46
N ARG A 163 3.90 -0.23 1.57
CA ARG A 163 3.62 -0.92 0.30
C ARG A 163 3.05 -2.31 0.53
N GLN A 164 3.59 -3.04 1.52
CA GLN A 164 3.06 -4.33 1.92
C GLN A 164 1.63 -4.20 2.45
N GLY A 165 1.35 -3.22 3.31
CA GLY A 165 0.00 -2.93 3.81
C GLY A 165 -0.98 -2.59 2.70
N ALA A 166 -0.58 -1.76 1.74
CA ALA A 166 -1.37 -1.42 0.57
C ALA A 166 -1.69 -2.65 -0.31
N MET A 167 -0.73 -3.56 -0.50
CA MET A 167 -0.94 -4.81 -1.24
C MET A 167 -1.83 -5.81 -0.48
N LEU A 168 -1.71 -5.92 0.84
CA LEU A 168 -2.59 -6.76 1.66
C LEU A 168 -4.03 -6.25 1.65
N LEU A 169 -4.21 -4.92 1.73
CA LEU A 169 -5.49 -4.27 1.57
C LEU A 169 -6.07 -4.52 0.17
N ARG A 170 -5.22 -4.49 -0.87
CA ARG A 170 -5.62 -4.90 -2.23
C ARG A 170 -6.05 -6.36 -2.35
N ALA A 171 -5.48 -7.24 -1.53
CA ALA A 171 -5.79 -8.66 -1.48
C ALA A 171 -6.99 -9.02 -0.58
N GLY A 172 -7.65 -8.02 0.02
CA GLY A 172 -8.77 -8.21 0.96
C GLY A 172 -8.36 -8.62 2.38
N ASP A 173 -7.06 -8.64 2.70
CA ASP A 173 -6.54 -9.02 4.02
C ASP A 173 -6.41 -7.76 4.91
N GLU A 174 -7.57 -7.18 5.26
CA GLU A 174 -7.64 -5.96 6.07
C GLU A 174 -6.95 -6.08 7.45
N PRO A 175 -7.03 -7.21 8.19
CA PRO A 175 -6.31 -7.36 9.45
C PRO A 175 -4.80 -7.25 9.30
N LYS A 176 -4.18 -7.99 8.35
CA LYS A 176 -2.74 -7.89 8.12
C LYS A 176 -2.35 -6.53 7.52
N ALA A 177 -3.21 -5.91 6.71
CA ALA A 177 -2.98 -4.55 6.24
C ALA A 177 -2.85 -3.56 7.40
N GLN A 178 -3.77 -3.60 8.38
CA GLN A 178 -3.67 -2.78 9.59
C GLN A 178 -2.38 -3.01 10.37
N GLU A 179 -1.94 -4.27 10.53
CA GLU A 179 -0.66 -4.59 11.18
C GLU A 179 0.52 -3.93 10.47
N ARG A 180 0.58 -4.03 9.13
CA ARG A 180 1.70 -3.45 8.36
C ARG A 180 1.70 -1.93 8.39
N PHE A 181 0.53 -1.28 8.32
CA PHE A 181 0.43 0.18 8.46
C PHE A 181 0.82 0.65 9.86
N ARG A 182 0.41 -0.05 10.94
CA ARG A 182 0.89 0.22 12.30
C ARG A 182 2.41 0.04 12.39
N GLY A 183 2.94 -1.04 11.83
CA GLY A 183 4.37 -1.30 11.73
C GLY A 183 5.12 -0.14 11.06
N ALA A 184 4.66 0.33 9.90
CA ALA A 184 5.25 1.48 9.20
C ALA A 184 5.27 2.75 10.08
N ILE A 185 4.19 3.02 10.82
CA ILE A 185 4.08 4.17 11.73
C ILE A 185 5.08 4.04 12.90
N GLU A 186 5.20 2.87 13.53
CA GLU A 186 6.17 2.67 14.62
C GLU A 186 7.62 2.70 14.11
N THR A 187 7.92 2.07 12.98
CA THR A 187 9.25 2.15 12.33
C THR A 187 9.60 3.59 11.97
N ALA A 188 8.64 4.41 11.51
CA ALA A 188 8.88 5.82 11.22
C ALA A 188 9.26 6.63 12.47
N LYS A 189 8.58 6.39 13.61
CA LYS A 189 8.95 7.00 14.90
C LYS A 189 10.37 6.63 15.32
N LEU A 190 10.73 5.35 15.18
CA LEU A 190 12.06 4.83 15.57
C LEU A 190 13.19 5.33 14.67
N THR A 191 12.91 5.55 13.38
CA THR A 191 13.91 5.98 12.38
C THR A 191 13.93 7.49 12.12
N GLY A 192 13.03 8.26 12.76
CA GLY A 192 12.84 9.68 12.47
C GLY A 192 12.28 9.96 11.06
N ASN A 193 11.79 8.95 10.35
CA ASN A 193 11.27 9.11 9.00
C ASN A 193 9.96 9.93 9.02
N SER A 194 9.88 10.94 8.16
CA SER A 194 8.71 11.80 7.99
C SER A 194 8.46 12.10 6.51
N GLY A 195 7.20 12.37 6.16
CA GLY A 195 6.79 12.68 4.79
C GLY A 195 5.78 11.69 4.23
N ASN A 196 5.81 11.49 2.91
CA ASN A 196 4.71 10.85 2.19
C ASN A 196 4.50 9.37 2.52
N ASP A 197 5.54 8.60 2.84
CA ASP A 197 5.35 7.18 3.22
C ASP A 197 4.63 7.05 4.57
N LEU A 198 4.99 7.87 5.56
CA LEU A 198 4.27 7.95 6.83
C LEU A 198 2.84 8.51 6.67
N ALA A 199 2.66 9.49 5.78
CA ALA A 199 1.33 10.00 5.43
C ALA A 199 0.45 8.90 4.80
N ASN A 200 1.00 8.10 3.90
CA ASN A 200 0.32 6.98 3.26
C ASN A 200 0.03 5.84 4.27
N ALA A 201 0.93 5.58 5.22
CA ALA A 201 0.68 4.60 6.28
C ALA A 201 -0.48 5.01 7.20
N HIS A 202 -0.53 6.28 7.62
CA HIS A 202 -1.68 6.83 8.35
C HIS A 202 -2.96 6.78 7.51
N LEU A 203 -2.89 7.10 6.22
CA LEU A 203 -4.03 7.04 5.29
C LEU A 203 -4.59 5.61 5.14
N GLY A 204 -3.70 4.63 4.96
CA GLY A 204 -4.05 3.21 4.86
C GLY A 204 -4.66 2.67 6.15
N LEU A 205 -4.09 3.03 7.31
CA LEU A 205 -4.65 2.67 8.61
C LEU A 205 -6.02 3.32 8.84
N ALA A 206 -6.19 4.59 8.48
CA ALA A 206 -7.47 5.31 8.61
C ALA A 206 -8.58 4.60 7.82
N TYR A 207 -8.33 4.26 6.56
CA TYR A 207 -9.27 3.51 5.72
C TYR A 207 -9.66 2.16 6.33
N CYS A 208 -8.69 1.41 6.88
CA CYS A 208 -8.97 0.13 7.52
C CYS A 208 -9.76 0.26 8.83
N LEU A 209 -9.61 1.38 9.55
CA LEU A 209 -10.38 1.69 10.77
C LEU A 209 -11.81 2.13 10.42
N GLU A 210 -11.97 2.95 9.38
CA GLU A 210 -13.27 3.34 8.83
C GLU A 210 -14.08 2.12 8.38
N LYS A 211 -13.46 1.20 7.62
CA LYS A 211 -14.04 -0.11 7.25
C LYS A 211 -14.52 -0.91 8.45
N ALA A 212 -13.81 -0.84 9.56
CA ALA A 212 -14.12 -1.52 10.81
C ALA A 212 -15.11 -0.75 11.72
N GLY A 213 -15.71 0.35 11.23
CA GLY A 213 -16.64 1.19 12.00
C GLY A 213 -15.98 2.07 13.09
N LYS A 214 -14.65 2.09 13.17
CA LYS A 214 -13.89 2.86 14.17
C LYS A 214 -13.66 4.30 13.70
N VAL A 215 -14.76 5.03 13.49
CA VAL A 215 -14.76 6.37 12.86
C VAL A 215 -13.86 7.38 13.60
N ALA A 216 -13.88 7.38 14.93
CA ALA A 216 -13.03 8.27 15.73
C ALA A 216 -11.51 8.01 15.51
N ASP A 217 -11.09 6.75 15.54
CA ASP A 217 -9.69 6.37 15.28
C ASP A 217 -9.31 6.66 13.81
N ALA A 218 -10.24 6.46 12.88
CA ALA A 218 -10.04 6.77 11.46
C ALA A 218 -9.81 8.26 11.24
N LEU A 219 -10.65 9.13 11.82
CA LEU A 219 -10.51 10.59 11.74
C LEU A 219 -9.14 11.07 12.24
N GLN A 220 -8.66 10.59 13.39
CA GLN A 220 -7.33 10.94 13.90
C GLN A 220 -6.19 10.55 12.94
N ASN A 221 -6.32 9.43 12.24
CA ASN A 221 -5.32 8.98 11.28
C ASN A 221 -5.42 9.73 9.95
N TYR A 222 -6.63 10.04 9.46
CA TYR A 222 -6.83 10.93 8.31
C TYR A 222 -6.25 12.33 8.56
N GLU A 223 -6.45 12.91 9.75
CA GLU A 223 -5.89 14.23 10.11
C GLU A 223 -4.35 14.22 10.13
N LYS A 224 -3.72 13.16 10.64
CA LYS A 224 -2.26 12.96 10.57
C LYS A 224 -1.76 12.82 9.13
N ALA A 225 -2.46 12.04 8.30
CA ALA A 225 -2.14 11.89 6.88
C ALA A 225 -2.27 13.23 6.12
N LEU A 226 -3.30 14.02 6.43
CA LEU A 226 -3.50 15.37 5.87
C LEU A 226 -2.38 16.33 6.23
N ALA A 227 -1.91 16.31 7.48
CA ALA A 227 -0.81 17.15 7.93
C ALA A 227 0.50 16.79 7.20
N LEU A 228 0.84 15.50 7.16
CA LEU A 228 2.12 14.98 6.62
C LEU A 228 2.21 14.96 5.09
N SER A 229 1.08 14.82 4.38
CA SER A 229 1.10 14.70 2.91
C SER A 229 1.52 16.01 2.23
N SER A 230 2.48 15.94 1.30
CA SER A 230 2.84 17.08 0.44
C SER A 230 2.05 17.13 -0.87
N ASN A 231 1.31 16.07 -1.22
CA ASN A 231 0.56 15.98 -2.46
C ASN A 231 -0.82 16.66 -2.34
N LYS A 232 -0.99 17.79 -3.04
CA LYS A 232 -2.22 18.60 -3.01
C LYS A 232 -3.50 17.80 -3.32
N THR A 233 -3.47 16.90 -4.31
CA THR A 233 -4.62 16.07 -4.70
C THR A 233 -4.99 15.07 -3.60
N ILE A 234 -3.98 14.48 -2.94
CA ILE A 234 -4.20 13.57 -1.81
C ILE A 234 -4.75 14.35 -0.61
N LYS A 235 -4.17 15.52 -0.26
CA LYS A 235 -4.69 16.38 0.81
C LYS A 235 -6.15 16.76 0.60
N ALA A 236 -6.53 17.17 -0.61
CA ALA A 236 -7.91 17.55 -0.93
C ALA A 236 -8.90 16.39 -0.68
N ARG A 237 -8.57 15.17 -1.15
CA ARG A 237 -9.38 13.97 -0.91
C ARG A 237 -9.49 13.61 0.56
N ILE A 238 -8.40 13.68 1.32
CA ILE A 238 -8.42 13.39 2.76
C ILE A 238 -9.32 14.39 3.50
N ALA A 239 -9.24 15.69 3.14
CA ALA A 239 -10.10 16.71 3.72
C ALA A 239 -11.59 16.49 3.39
N GLU A 240 -11.91 16.03 2.17
CA GLU A 240 -13.26 15.61 1.77
C GLU A 240 -13.76 14.43 2.60
N THR A 241 -12.96 13.37 2.75
CA THR A 241 -13.28 12.19 3.58
C THR A 241 -13.53 12.58 5.05
N ILE A 242 -12.66 13.41 5.64
CA ILE A 242 -12.84 13.95 7.00
C ILE A 242 -14.16 14.72 7.09
N GLY A 243 -14.47 15.56 6.09
CA GLY A 243 -15.71 16.35 6.04
C GLY A 243 -16.97 15.50 5.87
N GLY A 244 -16.88 14.35 5.20
CA GLY A 244 -17.97 13.36 5.11
C GLY A 244 -18.19 12.63 6.43
N LEU A 245 -17.13 12.06 7.00
CA LEU A 245 -17.20 11.32 8.27
C LEU A 245 -17.68 12.19 9.44
N LYS A 246 -17.26 13.47 9.52
CA LYS A 246 -17.73 14.40 10.56
C LYS A 246 -19.20 14.80 10.43
N LYS A 247 -19.86 14.53 9.30
CA LYS A 247 -21.30 14.77 9.08
C LYS A 247 -22.16 13.53 9.33
N SER A 248 -21.54 12.35 9.43
CA SER A 248 -22.20 11.05 9.56
C SER A 248 -21.59 10.29 10.76
N PRO A 249 -21.91 10.70 12.00
CA PRO A 249 -21.35 10.12 13.22
C PRO A 249 -21.80 8.66 13.47
#